data_AF-A0A523JL74-F1
#
_entry.id   AF-A0A523JL74-F1
#
_cell.length_a   1.000
_cell.length_b   1.000
_cell.length_c   1.000
_cell.angle_alpha   90.00
_cell.angle_beta   90.00
_cell.angle_gamma   90.00
#
_symmetry.space_group_name_H-M   'P 1'
#
loop_
_entity.id
_entity.type
_entity.pdbx_description
1 polymer ?
#
loop_
_entity_poly.entity_id
_entity_poly.type
_entity_poly.pdbx_seq_one_letter_code
_entity_poly.pdbx_strand_id
1 'polypeptide(L)'
;MAQEKEMMPPGQDHGPETRQRAVLVLGAGRSGTSIVARAIRAVGVDLGDDFKPPSRKNPTGFFEDAVLLKLSKRLRRTLGLRPDSLRLLDDSVWASPAVMPFYEEFAATIDDRFGQAPVWGFKYARTMRLLPFWERLFEEMDVSPSYVMPIRNPLSVARSRSRLDANRGRQEHSDLEWLANVVPYFDRLRDKNLVVIDYDKLMENPQAQLERLATRLDLPLTDKTQQEIHTFENSFLKRDLQHSRFSIDDLKSAGEINALVRDAYLWLDRLAKDDIQTNASELWDAWGKINSGVSALAPILARLDTLNRELRYAQWNPLSPIAAAWTLARRLMRR
;
A
#
# COMPACT_ATOMS: atom_id res chain seq x y z
N MET A 1 -44.88 -18.69 -55.07
CA MET A 1 -43.46 -18.90 -54.75
C MET A 1 -43.18 -18.17 -53.45
N ALA A 2 -43.22 -18.89 -52.33
CA ALA A 2 -42.86 -18.39 -51.02
C ALA A 2 -41.32 -18.43 -50.91
N GLN A 3 -40.71 -17.31 -50.50
CA GLN A 3 -39.29 -17.28 -50.11
C GLN A 3 -39.21 -17.53 -48.60
N GLU A 4 -38.49 -18.59 -48.24
CA GLU A 4 -38.12 -18.93 -46.87
C GLU A 4 -37.24 -17.83 -46.27
N LYS A 5 -37.64 -17.34 -45.09
CA LYS A 5 -36.76 -16.56 -44.20
C LYS A 5 -35.88 -17.54 -43.44
N GLU A 6 -34.59 -17.53 -43.75
CA GLU A 6 -33.55 -18.15 -42.93
C GLU A 6 -33.57 -17.54 -41.53
N MET A 7 -33.81 -18.40 -40.54
CA MET A 7 -33.81 -18.06 -39.12
C MET A 7 -32.37 -18.28 -38.60
N MET A 8 -31.67 -17.19 -38.28
CA MET A 8 -30.37 -17.28 -37.60
C MET A 8 -30.55 -17.86 -36.18
N PRO A 9 -29.58 -18.64 -35.66
CA PRO A 9 -29.70 -19.25 -34.35
C PRO A 9 -29.62 -18.18 -33.25
N PRO A 10 -30.37 -18.35 -32.14
CA PRO A 10 -30.33 -17.43 -31.01
C PRO A 10 -28.92 -17.40 -30.39
N GLY A 11 -28.50 -16.17 -30.07
CA GLY A 11 -27.22 -15.86 -29.43
C GLY A 11 -27.01 -16.67 -28.16
N GLN A 12 -25.74 -17.00 -27.92
CA GLN A 12 -25.28 -17.69 -26.74
C GLN A 12 -25.67 -16.87 -25.50
N ASP A 13 -26.35 -17.54 -24.58
CA ASP A 13 -26.66 -17.05 -23.25
C ASP A 13 -25.33 -16.89 -22.49
N HIS A 14 -24.77 -15.68 -22.50
CA HIS A 14 -23.67 -15.33 -21.61
C HIS A 14 -24.27 -15.28 -20.21
N GLY A 15 -24.08 -16.36 -19.44
CA GLY A 15 -24.35 -16.38 -18.00
C GLY A 15 -23.72 -15.14 -17.33
N PRO A 16 -24.20 -14.72 -16.14
CA PRO A 16 -23.82 -13.43 -15.56
C PRO A 16 -22.30 -13.28 -15.57
N GLU A 17 -21.80 -12.33 -16.37
CA GLU A 17 -20.37 -12.09 -16.49
C GLU A 17 -19.82 -11.87 -15.09
N THR A 18 -18.92 -12.75 -14.66
CA THR A 18 -18.35 -12.66 -13.33
C THR A 18 -17.53 -11.39 -13.26
N ARG A 19 -17.98 -10.44 -12.43
CA ARG A 19 -17.33 -9.14 -12.21
C ARG A 19 -15.82 -9.31 -12.05
N GLN A 20 -15.03 -8.59 -12.87
CA GLN A 20 -13.57 -8.66 -12.81
C GLN A 20 -13.07 -8.30 -11.41
N ARG A 21 -12.07 -9.02 -10.91
CA ARG A 21 -11.54 -8.82 -9.55
C ARG A 21 -10.16 -8.17 -9.59
N ALA A 22 -9.91 -7.25 -8.66
CA ALA A 22 -8.61 -6.61 -8.47
C ALA A 22 -8.06 -6.86 -7.08
N VAL A 23 -6.79 -7.27 -6.97
CA VAL A 23 -6.09 -7.47 -5.70
C VAL A 23 -5.05 -6.37 -5.49
N LEU A 24 -5.32 -5.45 -4.56
CA LEU A 24 -4.38 -4.38 -4.24
C LEU A 24 -3.49 -4.75 -3.06
N VAL A 25 -2.17 -4.72 -3.26
CA VAL A 25 -1.20 -4.86 -2.17
C VAL A 25 -0.96 -3.49 -1.54
N LEU A 26 -1.46 -3.32 -0.33
CA LEU A 26 -1.43 -2.09 0.45
C LEU A 26 -0.28 -2.08 1.46
N GLY A 27 -0.30 -1.09 2.36
CA GLY A 27 0.57 -1.04 3.53
C GLY A 27 1.77 -0.11 3.40
N ALA A 28 2.43 0.08 4.53
CA ALA A 28 3.55 0.99 4.63
C ALA A 28 4.80 0.45 3.91
N GLY A 29 5.61 1.36 3.39
CA GLY A 29 6.93 1.01 2.88
C GLY A 29 7.77 0.31 3.96
N ARG A 30 8.48 -0.76 3.55
CA ARG A 30 9.35 -1.63 4.36
C ARG A 30 8.63 -2.70 5.20
N SER A 31 7.31 -2.86 5.05
CA SER A 31 6.55 -3.94 5.68
C SER A 31 6.54 -5.26 4.89
N GLY A 32 7.25 -5.36 3.76
CA GLY A 32 7.22 -6.57 2.92
C GLY A 32 6.28 -6.52 1.71
N THR A 33 5.84 -5.33 1.29
CA THR A 33 4.95 -5.18 0.10
C THR A 33 5.47 -5.83 -1.17
N SER A 34 6.80 -5.88 -1.38
CA SER A 34 7.36 -6.56 -2.56
C SER A 34 7.39 -8.07 -2.44
N ILE A 35 7.54 -8.65 -1.25
CA ILE A 35 7.44 -10.11 -1.10
C ILE A 35 5.98 -10.55 -1.21
N VAL A 36 5.04 -9.75 -0.68
CA VAL A 36 3.61 -10.02 -0.82
C VAL A 36 3.12 -9.85 -2.26
N ALA A 37 3.64 -8.88 -3.03
CA ALA A 37 3.36 -8.81 -4.47
C ALA A 37 3.72 -10.12 -5.18
N ARG A 38 4.86 -10.73 -4.84
CA ARG A 38 5.25 -12.04 -5.39
C ARG A 38 4.34 -13.17 -4.89
N ALA A 39 3.94 -13.11 -3.62
CA ALA A 39 3.03 -14.09 -3.03
C ALA A 39 1.66 -14.09 -3.74
N ILE A 40 1.07 -12.91 -4.00
CA ILE A 40 -0.22 -12.84 -4.71
C ILE A 40 -0.11 -13.38 -6.15
N ARG A 41 1.03 -13.15 -6.81
CA ARG A 41 1.31 -13.74 -8.13
C ARG A 41 1.39 -15.27 -8.07
N ALA A 42 2.07 -15.81 -7.05
CA ALA A 42 2.19 -17.26 -6.87
C ALA A 42 0.82 -17.93 -6.61
N VAL A 43 -0.14 -17.22 -6.01
CA VAL A 43 -1.51 -17.73 -5.81
C VAL A 43 -2.45 -17.44 -6.99
N GLY A 44 -1.92 -17.02 -8.14
CA GLY A 44 -2.68 -16.90 -9.39
C GLY A 44 -3.21 -15.51 -9.75
N VAL A 45 -2.77 -14.45 -9.06
CA VAL A 45 -3.12 -13.07 -9.43
C VAL A 45 -2.21 -12.57 -10.56
N ASP A 46 -2.81 -12.05 -11.64
CA ASP A 46 -2.04 -11.43 -12.73
C ASP A 46 -1.51 -10.05 -12.32
N LEU A 47 -0.19 -9.85 -12.35
CA LEU A 47 0.46 -8.57 -12.08
C LEU A 47 0.99 -7.89 -13.35
N GLY A 48 0.76 -8.50 -14.50
CA GLY A 48 1.34 -8.13 -15.77
C GLY A 48 2.76 -8.66 -15.91
N ASP A 49 3.46 -8.08 -16.88
CA ASP A 49 4.75 -8.52 -17.38
C ASP A 49 5.81 -7.40 -17.43
N ASP A 50 5.39 -6.14 -17.52
CA ASP A 50 6.26 -4.96 -17.51
C ASP A 50 6.40 -4.37 -16.10
N PHE A 51 7.45 -4.80 -15.40
CA PHE A 51 7.72 -4.35 -14.03
C PHE A 51 8.78 -3.26 -13.97
N LYS A 52 8.58 -2.35 -13.01
CA LYS A 52 9.65 -1.44 -12.56
C LYS A 52 10.94 -2.23 -12.26
N PRO A 53 12.07 -1.81 -12.87
CA PRO A 53 13.36 -2.48 -12.67
C PRO A 53 13.78 -2.57 -11.19
N PRO A 54 14.52 -3.64 -10.81
CA PRO A 54 15.18 -3.71 -9.52
C PRO A 54 16.10 -2.51 -9.25
N SER A 55 16.40 -2.25 -7.97
CA SER A 55 17.34 -1.18 -7.57
C SER A 55 18.03 -1.54 -6.27
N ARG A 56 18.98 -0.71 -5.80
CA ARG A 56 19.61 -0.87 -4.47
C ARG A 56 18.59 -0.99 -3.33
N LYS A 57 17.40 -0.36 -3.46
CA LYS A 57 16.35 -0.41 -2.43
C LYS A 57 15.59 -1.74 -2.39
N ASN A 58 15.60 -2.48 -3.49
CA ASN A 58 15.02 -3.80 -3.65
C ASN A 58 15.67 -4.54 -4.83
N PRO A 59 16.74 -5.33 -4.56
CA PRO A 59 17.49 -6.03 -5.60
C PRO A 59 16.71 -7.15 -6.29
N THR A 60 15.66 -7.70 -5.65
CA THR A 60 14.86 -8.81 -6.19
C THR A 60 13.68 -8.34 -7.04
N GLY A 61 13.60 -7.04 -7.35
CA GLY A 61 12.52 -6.47 -8.15
C GLY A 61 11.31 -6.04 -7.33
N PHE A 62 10.59 -5.02 -7.81
CA PHE A 62 9.49 -4.42 -7.07
C PHE A 62 8.13 -5.07 -7.33
N PHE A 63 7.94 -5.72 -8.48
CA PHE A 63 6.64 -6.24 -8.93
C PHE A 63 5.57 -5.13 -8.91
N GLU A 64 5.95 -3.96 -9.43
CA GLU A 64 5.07 -2.81 -9.63
C GLU A 64 4.93 -2.66 -11.15
N ASP A 65 3.73 -2.82 -11.70
CA ASP A 65 3.46 -2.55 -13.12
C ASP A 65 3.95 -1.13 -13.48
N ALA A 66 4.80 -1.03 -14.50
CA ALA A 66 5.54 0.20 -14.77
C ALA A 66 4.61 1.34 -15.23
N VAL A 67 3.57 1.03 -16.00
CA VAL A 67 2.62 1.99 -16.58
C VAL A 67 1.70 2.54 -15.48
N LEU A 68 1.03 1.66 -14.72
CA LEU A 68 0.19 2.06 -13.58
C LEU A 68 0.99 2.76 -12.48
N LEU A 69 2.25 2.36 -12.27
CA LEU A 69 3.13 3.06 -11.32
C LEU A 69 3.45 4.48 -11.80
N LYS A 70 3.66 4.69 -13.10
CA LYS A 70 3.90 6.03 -13.68
C LYS A 70 2.68 6.92 -13.48
N LEU A 71 1.48 6.41 -13.74
CA LEU A 71 0.22 7.12 -13.49
C LEU A 71 0.01 7.42 -12.00
N SER A 72 0.20 6.43 -11.13
CA SER A 72 0.11 6.61 -9.67
C SER A 72 1.07 7.67 -9.14
N LYS A 73 2.28 7.75 -9.71
CA LYS A 73 3.26 8.80 -9.39
C LYS A 73 2.84 10.17 -9.91
N ARG A 74 2.21 10.26 -11.09
CA ARG A 74 1.65 11.50 -11.64
C ARG A 74 0.53 12.01 -10.74
N LEU A 75 -0.49 11.20 -10.46
CA LEU A 75 -1.59 11.54 -9.56
C LEU A 75 -1.08 12.04 -8.21
N ARG A 76 -0.16 11.29 -7.57
CA ARG A 76 0.46 11.70 -6.30
C ARG A 76 1.18 13.06 -6.38
N ARG A 77 1.85 13.36 -7.50
CA ARG A 77 2.52 14.66 -7.72
C ARG A 77 1.49 15.77 -7.93
N THR A 78 0.42 15.53 -8.67
CA THR A 78 -0.71 16.47 -8.84
C THR A 78 -1.31 16.85 -7.50
N LEU A 79 -1.43 15.88 -6.58
CA LEU A 79 -1.86 16.13 -5.20
C LEU A 79 -0.81 16.85 -4.34
N GLY A 80 0.39 17.16 -4.85
CA GLY A 80 1.47 17.78 -4.08
C GLY A 80 2.03 16.88 -2.97
N LEU A 81 1.88 15.56 -3.09
CA LEU A 81 2.41 14.61 -2.12
C LEU A 81 3.84 14.23 -2.48
N ARG A 82 4.72 14.17 -1.47
CA ARG A 82 6.07 13.59 -1.56
C ARG A 82 6.05 12.17 -0.98
N PRO A 83 7.06 11.32 -1.27
CA PRO A 83 7.07 9.97 -0.71
C PRO A 83 7.01 10.00 0.82
N ASP A 84 7.77 10.86 1.46
CA ASP A 84 7.82 11.05 2.93
C ASP A 84 6.84 12.12 3.44
N SER A 85 5.77 12.42 2.70
CA SER A 85 4.83 13.44 3.14
C SER A 85 4.06 12.99 4.39
N LEU A 86 4.04 13.85 5.40
CA LEU A 86 3.40 13.60 6.69
C LEU A 86 2.00 14.22 6.78
N ARG A 87 1.71 15.27 6.01
CA ARG A 87 0.40 15.92 6.03
C ARG A 87 -0.70 14.92 5.66
N LEU A 88 -1.83 15.00 6.34
CA LEU A 88 -3.04 14.27 5.99
C LEU A 88 -3.67 14.88 4.72
N LEU A 89 -4.45 14.08 4.00
CA LEU A 89 -5.26 14.57 2.88
C LEU A 89 -6.68 14.84 3.37
N ASP A 90 -7.26 15.91 2.84
CA ASP A 90 -8.68 16.18 2.95
C ASP A 90 -9.41 15.52 1.77
N ASP A 91 -10.64 15.04 1.95
CA ASP A 91 -11.38 14.33 0.90
C ASP A 91 -11.75 15.23 -0.30
N SER A 92 -11.79 16.55 -0.13
CA SER A 92 -12.03 17.49 -1.23
C SER A 92 -11.00 17.40 -2.36
N VAL A 93 -9.79 16.87 -2.08
CA VAL A 93 -8.76 16.71 -3.12
C VAL A 93 -9.20 15.75 -4.23
N TRP A 94 -10.08 14.78 -3.92
CA TRP A 94 -10.57 13.78 -4.88
C TRP A 94 -11.65 14.33 -5.80
N ALA A 95 -12.30 15.43 -5.42
CA ALA A 95 -13.26 16.18 -6.23
C ALA A 95 -12.58 17.26 -7.10
N SER A 96 -11.26 17.43 -7.01
CA SER A 96 -10.54 18.45 -7.75
C SER A 96 -10.58 18.18 -9.27
N PRO A 97 -10.82 19.20 -10.11
CA PRO A 97 -10.72 19.08 -11.57
C PRO A 97 -9.36 18.56 -12.05
N ALA A 98 -8.29 18.77 -11.27
CA ALA A 98 -6.96 18.26 -11.60
C ALA A 98 -6.83 16.74 -11.42
N VAL A 99 -7.74 16.11 -10.67
CA VAL A 99 -7.78 14.65 -10.44
C VAL A 99 -8.68 13.95 -11.46
N MET A 100 -9.72 14.62 -11.96
CA MET A 100 -10.73 14.00 -12.84
C MET A 100 -10.15 13.26 -14.06
N PRO A 101 -9.19 13.82 -14.82
CA PRO A 101 -8.61 13.12 -15.98
C PRO A 101 -7.95 11.79 -15.63
N PHE A 102 -7.54 11.59 -14.37
CA PHE A 102 -6.88 10.35 -13.97
C PHE A 102 -7.85 9.15 -13.95
N TYR A 103 -9.15 9.34 -13.72
CA TYR A 103 -10.08 8.19 -13.72
C TYR A 103 -10.13 7.51 -15.09
N GLU A 104 -10.31 8.28 -16.15
CA GLU A 104 -10.29 7.79 -17.54
C GLU A 104 -8.91 7.22 -17.92
N GLU A 105 -7.81 7.92 -17.59
CA GLU A 105 -6.45 7.43 -17.88
C GLU A 105 -6.16 6.09 -17.19
N PHE A 106 -6.58 5.92 -15.94
CA PHE A 106 -6.40 4.67 -15.20
C PHE A 106 -7.30 3.56 -15.73
N ALA A 107 -8.58 3.84 -16.02
CA ALA A 107 -9.50 2.85 -16.56
C ALA A 107 -9.01 2.29 -17.89
N ALA A 108 -8.62 3.16 -18.83
CA ALA A 108 -8.06 2.74 -20.11
C ALA A 108 -6.76 1.94 -19.96
N THR A 109 -5.90 2.31 -19.00
CA THR A 109 -4.66 1.57 -18.74
C THR A 109 -4.94 0.20 -18.12
N ILE A 110 -5.92 0.08 -17.22
CA ILE A 110 -6.27 -1.19 -16.61
C ILE A 110 -6.89 -2.12 -17.65
N ASP A 111 -7.76 -1.61 -18.52
CA ASP A 111 -8.37 -2.38 -19.61
C ASP A 111 -7.31 -2.91 -20.59
N ASP A 112 -6.41 -2.04 -21.06
CA ASP A 112 -5.30 -2.41 -21.94
C ASP A 112 -4.38 -3.49 -21.33
N ARG A 113 -4.04 -3.33 -20.04
CA ARG A 113 -3.07 -4.20 -19.36
C ARG A 113 -3.68 -5.49 -18.84
N PHE A 114 -4.95 -5.46 -18.43
CA PHE A 114 -5.57 -6.51 -17.61
C PHE A 114 -6.99 -6.89 -18.06
N GLY A 115 -7.54 -6.34 -19.13
CA GLY A 115 -8.92 -6.59 -19.57
C GLY A 115 -9.25 -8.07 -19.83
N GLN A 116 -8.22 -8.88 -20.14
CA GLN A 116 -8.37 -10.33 -20.34
C GLN A 116 -8.12 -11.17 -19.07
N ALA A 117 -7.71 -10.55 -17.97
CA ALA A 117 -7.43 -11.22 -16.71
C ALA A 117 -8.68 -11.19 -15.81
N PRO A 118 -9.26 -12.35 -15.42
CA PRO A 118 -10.41 -12.37 -14.51
C PRO A 118 -10.05 -11.88 -13.09
N VAL A 119 -8.79 -12.10 -12.68
CA VAL A 119 -8.22 -11.58 -11.44
C VAL A 119 -6.85 -10.98 -11.73
N TRP A 120 -6.74 -9.67 -11.57
CA TRP A 120 -5.47 -8.95 -11.67
C TRP A 120 -5.11 -8.30 -10.34
N GLY A 121 -3.90 -7.77 -10.24
CA GLY A 121 -3.45 -7.11 -9.04
C GLY A 121 -2.46 -5.99 -9.31
N PHE A 122 -2.36 -5.10 -8.33
CA PHE A 122 -1.42 -3.99 -8.40
C PHE A 122 -0.81 -3.72 -7.04
N LYS A 123 0.50 -3.49 -7.05
CA LYS A 123 1.23 -3.05 -5.87
C LYS A 123 1.83 -1.69 -6.13
N TYR A 124 1.64 -0.79 -5.19
CA TYR A 124 2.47 0.39 -5.01
C TYR A 124 2.44 0.79 -3.54
N ALA A 125 3.62 0.98 -2.93
CA ALA A 125 3.74 1.21 -1.48
C ALA A 125 3.07 2.51 -0.96
N ARG A 126 2.49 3.33 -1.84
CA ARG A 126 1.71 4.52 -1.48
C ARG A 126 0.25 4.45 -1.94
N THR A 127 -0.20 3.32 -2.48
CA THR A 127 -1.61 3.09 -2.88
C THR A 127 -2.55 3.35 -1.72
N MET A 128 -2.14 3.05 -0.49
CA MET A 128 -2.98 3.26 0.70
C MET A 128 -3.47 4.71 0.84
N ARG A 129 -2.62 5.70 0.50
CA ARG A 129 -3.00 7.12 0.52
C ARG A 129 -3.88 7.56 -0.64
N LEU A 130 -3.99 6.72 -1.66
CA LEU A 130 -4.79 6.94 -2.87
C LEU A 130 -6.07 6.09 -2.86
N LEU A 131 -6.39 5.39 -1.76
CA LEU A 131 -7.55 4.50 -1.69
C LEU A 131 -8.87 5.17 -2.11
N PRO A 132 -9.19 6.41 -1.70
CA PRO A 132 -10.42 7.06 -2.14
C PRO A 132 -10.54 7.18 -3.67
N PHE A 133 -9.43 7.40 -4.36
CA PHE A 133 -9.39 7.39 -5.83
C PHE A 133 -9.63 5.99 -6.39
N TRP A 134 -8.98 4.96 -5.84
CA TRP A 134 -9.15 3.58 -6.31
C TRP A 134 -10.55 3.04 -6.06
N GLU A 135 -11.19 3.40 -4.94
CA GLU A 135 -12.54 2.96 -4.62
C GLU A 135 -13.55 3.50 -5.63
N ARG A 136 -13.48 4.80 -5.93
CA ARG A 136 -14.33 5.40 -6.97
C ARG A 136 -14.03 4.81 -8.35
N LEU A 137 -12.76 4.63 -8.70
CA LEU A 137 -12.38 4.02 -9.96
C LEU A 137 -12.95 2.61 -10.12
N PHE A 138 -12.85 1.76 -9.08
CA PHE A 138 -13.39 0.40 -9.12
C PHE A 138 -14.92 0.36 -9.13
N GLU A 139 -15.59 1.34 -8.55
CA GLU A 139 -17.04 1.50 -8.68
C GLU A 139 -17.43 1.85 -10.12
N GLU A 140 -16.76 2.83 -10.73
CA GLU A 140 -17.00 3.26 -12.12
C GLU A 140 -16.68 2.15 -13.16
N MET A 141 -15.67 1.33 -12.89
CA MET A 141 -15.27 0.21 -13.76
C MET A 141 -16.03 -1.10 -13.51
N ASP A 142 -16.94 -1.14 -12.54
CA ASP A 142 -17.54 -2.38 -12.04
C ASP A 142 -16.47 -3.45 -11.72
N VAL A 143 -15.39 -3.09 -11.03
CA VAL A 143 -14.34 -4.04 -10.57
C VAL A 143 -14.52 -4.36 -9.09
N SER A 144 -14.40 -5.62 -8.69
CA SER A 144 -14.51 -6.06 -7.30
C SER A 144 -13.14 -6.08 -6.62
N PRO A 145 -12.85 -5.15 -5.68
CA PRO A 145 -11.55 -5.11 -5.04
C PRO A 145 -11.42 -6.12 -3.89
N SER A 146 -10.22 -6.67 -3.76
CA SER A 146 -9.72 -7.33 -2.56
C SER A 146 -8.38 -6.71 -2.18
N TYR A 147 -8.04 -6.73 -0.91
CA TYR A 147 -6.89 -6.02 -0.37
C TYR A 147 -5.97 -6.97 0.38
N VAL A 148 -4.67 -6.83 0.18
CA VAL A 148 -3.66 -7.57 0.94
C VAL A 148 -2.73 -6.57 1.61
N MET A 149 -2.70 -6.59 2.94
CA MET A 149 -1.92 -5.65 3.73
C MET A 149 -0.80 -6.38 4.49
N PRO A 150 0.44 -6.36 3.98
CA PRO A 150 1.59 -6.75 4.75
C PRO A 150 1.83 -5.82 5.93
N ILE A 151 2.07 -6.41 7.10
CA ILE A 151 2.55 -5.74 8.29
C ILE A 151 3.90 -6.29 8.69
N ARG A 152 4.65 -5.47 9.42
CA ARG A 152 5.91 -5.86 10.03
C ARG A 152 6.08 -5.02 11.29
N ASN A 153 6.71 -5.61 12.31
CA ASN A 153 6.98 -4.92 13.56
C ASN A 153 7.57 -3.51 13.31
N PRO A 154 6.97 -2.44 13.85
CA PRO A 154 7.41 -1.06 13.64
C PRO A 154 8.89 -0.79 13.93
N LEU A 155 9.48 -1.48 14.91
CA LEU A 155 10.92 -1.39 15.21
C LEU A 155 11.77 -1.95 14.05
N SER A 156 11.33 -3.07 13.47
CA SER A 156 11.94 -3.65 12.26
C SER A 156 11.78 -2.73 11.05
N VAL A 157 10.64 -2.05 10.91
CA VAL A 157 10.40 -1.08 9.84
C VAL A 157 11.38 0.09 9.94
N ALA A 158 11.55 0.68 11.13
CA ALA A 158 12.48 1.78 11.37
C ALA A 158 13.94 1.35 11.07
N ARG A 159 14.37 0.20 11.59
CA ARG A 159 15.71 -0.37 11.33
C ARG A 159 15.95 -0.70 9.85
N SER A 160 14.91 -1.12 9.11
CA SER A 160 15.01 -1.33 7.67
C SER A 160 15.16 0.00 6.91
N ARG A 161 14.46 1.05 7.36
CA ARG A 161 14.54 2.40 6.77
C ARG A 161 15.89 3.06 7.02
N SER A 162 16.48 2.91 8.20
CA SER A 162 17.75 3.56 8.56
C SER A 162 18.91 3.18 7.65
N ARG A 163 18.88 1.97 7.09
CA ARG A 163 19.85 1.50 6.08
C ARG A 163 19.78 2.23 4.74
N LEU A 164 18.63 2.82 4.42
CA LEU A 164 18.42 3.57 3.18
C LEU A 164 18.51 5.08 3.42
N ASP A 165 18.05 5.53 4.58
CA ASP A 165 17.99 6.92 4.99
C ASP A 165 17.97 6.98 6.53
N ALA A 166 19.10 7.40 7.12
CA ALA A 166 19.25 7.43 8.57
C ALA A 166 18.25 8.37 9.25
N ASN A 167 17.87 9.48 8.61
CA ASN A 167 16.91 10.42 9.17
C ASN A 167 15.50 9.84 9.18
N ARG A 168 15.10 9.19 8.09
CA ARG A 168 13.77 8.55 7.99
C ARG A 168 13.66 7.25 8.78
N GLY A 169 14.80 6.67 9.14
CA GLY A 169 14.89 5.47 9.96
C GLY A 169 14.93 5.72 11.47
N ARG A 170 14.98 6.98 11.92
CA ARG A 170 14.73 7.29 13.34
C ARG A 170 13.30 6.87 13.71
N GLN A 171 13.12 6.31 14.90
CA GLN A 171 11.86 5.68 15.29
C GLN A 171 10.70 6.67 15.19
N GLU A 172 10.87 7.87 15.75
CA GLU A 172 9.85 8.90 15.75
C GLU A 172 9.42 9.32 14.34
N HIS A 173 10.36 9.41 13.40
CA HIS A 173 10.03 9.75 12.02
C HIS A 173 9.36 8.57 11.31
N SER A 174 9.85 7.35 11.55
CA SER A 174 9.30 6.15 10.96
C SER A 174 7.85 5.93 11.38
N ASP A 175 7.56 6.18 12.66
CA ASP A 175 6.23 6.10 13.27
C ASP A 175 5.28 7.13 12.68
N LEU A 176 5.69 8.40 12.59
CA LEU A 176 4.86 9.44 11.98
C LEU A 176 4.55 9.15 10.51
N GLU A 177 5.54 8.66 9.75
CA GLU A 177 5.28 8.19 8.39
C GLU A 177 4.30 7.02 8.38
N TRP A 178 4.39 6.07 9.30
CA TRP A 178 3.47 4.95 9.35
C TRP A 178 2.04 5.43 9.64
N LEU A 179 1.85 6.25 10.69
CA LEU A 179 0.55 6.81 11.07
C LEU A 179 -0.10 7.56 9.89
N ALA A 180 0.63 8.48 9.28
CA ALA A 180 0.11 9.30 8.18
C ALA A 180 -0.21 8.51 6.90
N ASN A 181 0.37 7.32 6.71
CA ASN A 181 0.13 6.49 5.53
C ASN A 181 -0.90 5.38 5.75
N VAL A 182 -1.10 4.94 6.99
CA VAL A 182 -1.93 3.77 7.32
C VAL A 182 -3.22 4.16 8.00
N VAL A 183 -3.16 4.85 9.13
CA VAL A 183 -4.29 5.01 10.05
C VAL A 183 -5.52 5.66 9.40
N PRO A 184 -5.39 6.81 8.68
CA PRO A 184 -6.55 7.48 8.09
C PRO A 184 -7.28 6.68 7.02
N TYR A 185 -6.60 5.69 6.43
CA TYR A 185 -7.07 5.00 5.24
C TYR A 185 -7.49 3.56 5.53
N PHE A 186 -7.08 3.00 6.67
CA PHE A 186 -7.43 1.62 7.04
C PHE A 186 -8.93 1.46 7.33
N ASP A 187 -9.59 2.50 7.85
CA ASP A 187 -11.04 2.46 8.12
C ASP A 187 -11.88 2.26 6.84
N ARG A 188 -11.35 2.67 5.68
CA ARG A 188 -11.99 2.45 4.38
C ARG A 188 -12.00 0.98 3.95
N LEU A 189 -11.18 0.15 4.59
CA LEU A 189 -11.14 -1.29 4.36
C LEU A 189 -12.17 -2.05 5.22
N ARG A 190 -12.96 -1.34 6.03
CA ARG A 190 -14.10 -1.91 6.75
C ARG A 190 -15.06 -2.55 5.77
N ASP A 191 -15.51 -3.77 6.11
CA ASP A 191 -16.43 -4.58 5.31
C ASP A 191 -15.92 -4.92 3.89
N LYS A 192 -14.62 -4.70 3.61
CA LYS A 192 -13.97 -5.13 2.37
C LYS A 192 -13.31 -6.49 2.54
N ASN A 193 -13.09 -7.20 1.43
CA ASN A 193 -12.26 -8.41 1.45
C ASN A 193 -10.79 -8.01 1.69
N LEU A 194 -10.31 -8.19 2.92
CA LEU A 194 -8.97 -7.80 3.37
C LEU A 194 -8.25 -8.98 4.03
N VAL A 195 -7.04 -9.24 3.56
CA VAL A 195 -6.10 -10.18 4.17
C VAL A 195 -4.91 -9.44 4.73
N VAL A 196 -4.71 -9.50 6.05
CA VAL A 196 -3.50 -9.01 6.70
C VAL A 196 -2.48 -10.16 6.78
N ILE A 197 -1.23 -9.89 6.40
CA ILE A 197 -0.12 -10.85 6.44
C ILE A 197 1.02 -10.27 7.27
N ASP A 198 1.46 -10.98 8.29
CA ASP A 198 2.67 -10.60 8.99
C ASP A 198 3.91 -11.07 8.20
N TYR A 199 4.83 -10.15 7.97
CA TYR A 199 6.05 -10.40 7.22
C TYR A 199 6.91 -11.49 7.85
N ASP A 200 7.08 -11.48 9.17
CA ASP A 200 7.96 -12.44 9.83
C ASP A 200 7.32 -13.84 9.78
N LYS A 201 5.99 -13.95 9.95
CA LYS A 201 5.26 -15.21 9.72
C LYS A 201 5.36 -15.75 8.29
N LEU A 202 5.27 -14.87 7.29
CA LEU A 202 5.44 -15.25 5.88
C LEU A 202 6.85 -15.79 5.61
N MET A 203 7.87 -15.25 6.27
CA MET A 203 9.24 -15.74 6.16
C MET A 203 9.45 -17.09 6.85
N GLU A 204 8.71 -17.34 7.95
CA GLU A 204 8.80 -18.56 8.75
C GLU A 204 8.06 -19.74 8.13
N ASN A 205 6.84 -19.53 7.64
CA ASN A 205 6.01 -20.58 7.04
C ASN A 205 5.30 -20.05 5.77
N PRO A 206 6.03 -19.91 4.65
CA PRO A 206 5.50 -19.31 3.43
C PRO A 206 4.35 -20.11 2.84
N GLN A 207 4.46 -21.44 2.75
CA GLN A 207 3.42 -22.30 2.19
C GLN A 207 2.07 -22.06 2.89
N ALA A 208 2.03 -22.19 4.22
CA ALA A 208 0.79 -22.00 4.97
C ALA A 208 0.23 -20.58 4.83
N GLN A 209 1.08 -19.55 4.76
CA GLN A 209 0.62 -18.17 4.57
C GLN A 209 0.08 -17.92 3.16
N LEU A 210 0.65 -18.55 2.12
CA LEU A 210 0.16 -18.44 0.74
C LEU A 210 -1.15 -19.23 0.54
N GLU A 211 -1.27 -20.43 1.12
CA GLU A 211 -2.52 -21.19 1.10
C GLU A 211 -3.65 -20.41 1.79
N ARG A 212 -3.38 -19.87 2.99
CA ARG A 212 -4.30 -18.98 3.70
C ARG A 212 -4.72 -17.78 2.85
N LEU A 213 -3.75 -17.14 2.18
CA LEU A 213 -4.00 -16.00 1.32
C LEU A 213 -4.92 -16.37 0.14
N ALA A 214 -4.66 -17.51 -0.52
CA ALA A 214 -5.48 -17.99 -1.62
C ALA A 214 -6.92 -18.26 -1.16
N THR A 215 -7.10 -18.97 -0.04
CA THR A 215 -8.42 -19.25 0.54
C THR A 215 -9.18 -17.98 0.88
N ARG A 216 -8.55 -17.01 1.55
CA ARG A 216 -9.20 -15.75 1.93
C ARG A 216 -9.55 -14.84 0.74
N LEU A 217 -8.81 -14.98 -0.35
CA LEU A 217 -9.09 -14.28 -1.61
C LEU A 217 -10.00 -15.10 -2.53
N ASP A 218 -10.57 -16.22 -2.11
CA ASP A 218 -11.40 -17.10 -2.95
C ASP A 218 -10.69 -17.45 -4.28
N LEU A 219 -9.39 -17.75 -4.20
CA LEU A 219 -8.56 -18.16 -5.33
C LEU A 219 -8.38 -19.69 -5.34
N PRO A 220 -8.44 -20.34 -6.51
CA PRO A 220 -8.36 -21.78 -6.59
C PRO A 220 -6.93 -22.28 -6.31
N LEU A 221 -6.81 -23.19 -5.35
CA LEU A 221 -5.59 -23.94 -5.06
C LEU A 221 -5.45 -25.13 -6.03
N THR A 222 -5.24 -24.82 -7.31
CA THR A 222 -4.97 -25.82 -8.35
C THR A 222 -3.56 -26.41 -8.20
N ASP A 223 -3.28 -27.53 -8.89
CA ASP A 223 -1.93 -28.11 -8.94
C ASP A 223 -0.88 -27.10 -9.43
N LYS A 224 -1.25 -26.24 -10.40
CA LYS A 224 -0.38 -25.15 -10.88
C LYS A 224 -0.10 -24.14 -9.76
N THR A 225 -1.15 -23.72 -9.04
CA THR A 225 -1.02 -22.79 -7.91
C THR A 225 -0.11 -23.37 -6.82
N GLN A 226 -0.28 -24.66 -6.49
CA GLN A 226 0.55 -25.36 -5.51
C GLN A 226 2.03 -25.44 -5.94
N GLN A 227 2.31 -25.69 -7.22
CA GLN A 227 3.67 -25.65 -7.76
C GLN A 227 4.30 -24.25 -7.68
N GLU A 228 3.54 -23.20 -7.96
CA GLU A 228 4.01 -21.81 -7.83
C GLU A 228 4.28 -21.42 -6.37
N ILE A 229 3.45 -21.88 -5.42
CA ILE A 229 3.69 -21.72 -3.98
C ILE A 229 5.01 -22.40 -3.57
N HIS A 230 5.24 -23.64 -4.01
CA HIS A 230 6.49 -24.36 -3.74
C HIS A 230 7.70 -23.66 -4.38
N THR A 231 7.54 -23.11 -5.59
CA THR A 231 8.58 -22.32 -6.26
C THR A 231 8.88 -21.04 -5.51
N PHE A 232 7.85 -20.39 -4.95
CA PHE A 232 8.00 -19.19 -4.14
C PHE A 232 8.85 -19.44 -2.88
N GLU A 233 8.59 -20.53 -2.17
CA GLU A 233 9.37 -20.91 -1.00
C GLU A 233 10.84 -21.16 -1.32
N ASN A 234 11.12 -21.94 -2.38
CA ASN A 234 12.47 -22.41 -2.67
C ASN A 234 13.34 -21.42 -3.47
N SER A 235 12.73 -20.66 -4.38
CA SER A 235 13.48 -19.82 -5.35
C SER A 235 13.43 -18.34 -5.02
N PHE A 236 12.41 -17.90 -4.28
CA PHE A 236 12.09 -16.47 -4.16
C PHE A 236 12.29 -15.93 -2.75
N LEU A 237 12.15 -16.76 -1.73
CA LEU A 237 12.29 -16.36 -0.34
C LEU A 237 13.76 -16.35 0.10
N LYS A 238 14.40 -15.18 0.06
CA LYS A 238 15.77 -15.00 0.56
C LYS A 238 15.75 -14.62 2.04
N ARG A 239 15.96 -15.60 2.92
CA ARG A 239 15.98 -15.39 4.38
C ARG A 239 17.02 -14.35 4.82
N ASP A 240 18.14 -14.24 4.11
CA ASP A 240 19.20 -13.26 4.39
C ASP A 240 18.78 -11.79 4.29
N LEU A 241 17.63 -11.51 3.65
CA LEU A 241 17.06 -10.16 3.57
C LEU A 241 16.24 -9.78 4.83
N GLN A 242 15.94 -10.73 5.71
CA GLN A 242 15.31 -10.50 7.01
C GLN A 242 16.36 -10.07 8.03
N HIS A 243 16.74 -8.80 7.99
CA HIS A 243 17.84 -8.32 8.82
C HIS A 243 17.48 -7.92 10.26
N SER A 244 16.21 -8.00 10.62
CA SER A 244 15.73 -7.70 11.97
C SER A 244 14.40 -8.39 12.19
N ARG A 245 14.22 -8.88 13.42
CA ARG A 245 13.01 -9.51 13.92
C ARG A 245 12.83 -9.02 15.37
N PHE A 246 11.60 -8.67 15.71
CA PHE A 246 11.21 -8.19 17.03
C PHE A 246 9.87 -8.81 17.39
N SER A 247 9.73 -9.23 18.63
CA SER A 247 8.50 -9.78 19.19
C SER A 247 7.48 -8.70 19.53
N ILE A 248 6.28 -9.13 19.91
CA ILE A 248 5.25 -8.26 20.47
C ILE A 248 5.69 -7.69 21.84
N ASP A 249 6.46 -8.44 22.62
CA ASP A 249 6.93 -7.98 23.92
C ASP A 249 8.05 -6.94 23.79
N ASP A 250 8.92 -7.09 22.79
CA ASP A 250 9.88 -6.03 22.41
C ASP A 250 9.15 -4.73 22.04
N LEU A 251 8.05 -4.85 21.27
CA LEU A 251 7.24 -3.69 20.88
C LEU A 251 6.57 -3.00 22.08
N LYS A 252 6.03 -3.79 23.01
CA LYS A 252 5.34 -3.27 24.21
C LYS A 252 6.30 -2.59 25.18
N SER A 253 7.53 -3.09 25.28
CA SER A 253 8.57 -2.60 26.18
C SER A 253 9.39 -1.45 25.61
N ALA A 254 9.35 -1.21 24.29
CA ALA A 254 10.07 -0.11 23.65
C ALA A 254 9.52 1.26 24.10
N GLY A 255 10.33 2.02 24.85
CA GLY A 255 9.95 3.36 25.32
C GLY A 255 9.91 4.43 24.23
N GLU A 256 10.57 4.18 23.10
CA GLU A 256 10.74 5.10 21.96
C GLU A 256 9.61 5.03 20.92
N ILE A 257 8.73 4.02 21.01
CA ILE A 257 7.64 3.86 20.04
C ILE A 257 6.46 4.79 20.35
N ASN A 258 5.87 5.37 19.31
CA ASN A 258 4.63 6.10 19.44
C ASN A 258 3.49 5.15 19.88
N ALA A 259 2.76 5.52 20.93
CA ALA A 259 1.67 4.71 21.47
C ALA A 259 0.59 4.37 20.43
N LEU A 260 0.22 5.33 19.56
CA LEU A 260 -0.77 5.09 18.50
C LEU A 260 -0.27 4.04 17.49
N VAL A 261 1.03 4.02 17.18
CA VAL A 261 1.62 3.02 16.28
C VAL A 261 1.61 1.64 16.93
N ARG A 262 2.04 1.55 18.20
CA ARG A 262 2.01 0.30 18.96
C ARG A 262 0.61 -0.26 19.00
N ASP A 263 -0.37 0.54 19.44
CA ASP A 263 -1.74 0.08 19.65
C ASP A 263 -2.38 -0.34 18.32
N ALA A 264 -2.17 0.44 17.24
CA ALA A 264 -2.64 0.07 15.89
C ALA A 264 -1.99 -1.21 15.36
N TYR A 265 -0.67 -1.38 15.54
CA TYR A 265 0.02 -2.59 15.09
C TYR A 265 -0.48 -3.83 15.84
N LEU A 266 -0.78 -3.74 17.13
CA LEU A 266 -1.33 -4.87 17.90
C LEU A 266 -2.68 -5.35 17.32
N TRP A 267 -3.55 -4.44 16.86
CA TRP A 267 -4.78 -4.80 16.17
C TRP A 267 -4.53 -5.47 14.81
N LEU A 268 -3.59 -4.94 14.04
CA LEU A 268 -3.22 -5.55 12.76
C LEU A 268 -2.56 -6.93 12.95
N ASP A 269 -1.77 -7.12 14.00
CA ASP A 269 -1.17 -8.41 14.35
C ASP A 269 -2.27 -9.45 14.65
N ARG A 270 -3.30 -9.10 15.45
CA ARG A 270 -4.47 -9.97 15.67
C ARG A 270 -5.16 -10.36 14.35
N LEU A 271 -5.34 -9.41 13.42
CA LEU A 271 -5.88 -9.71 12.08
C LEU A 271 -4.96 -10.64 11.27
N ALA A 272 -3.64 -10.45 11.36
CA ALA A 272 -2.66 -11.32 10.70
C ALA A 272 -2.60 -12.73 11.32
N LYS A 273 -3.11 -12.92 12.54
CA LYS A 273 -3.25 -14.21 13.21
C LYS A 273 -4.61 -14.87 12.98
N ASP A 274 -5.56 -14.16 12.37
CA ASP A 274 -7.00 -14.50 12.37
C ASP A 274 -7.63 -14.58 13.78
N ASP A 275 -6.98 -14.00 14.80
CA ASP A 275 -7.53 -13.90 16.17
C ASP A 275 -8.76 -12.97 16.23
N ILE A 276 -8.93 -12.15 15.19
CA ILE A 276 -10.08 -11.27 14.98
C ILE A 276 -10.38 -11.18 13.48
N GLN A 277 -11.64 -10.87 13.16
CA GLN A 277 -12.12 -10.68 11.80
C GLN A 277 -12.40 -9.20 11.50
N THR A 278 -12.45 -8.83 10.23
CA THR A 278 -12.69 -7.44 9.79
C THR A 278 -14.11 -6.95 10.04
N ASN A 279 -15.04 -7.83 10.42
CA ASN A 279 -16.40 -7.47 10.84
C ASN A 279 -16.54 -7.26 12.35
N ALA A 280 -15.47 -7.41 13.13
CA ALA A 280 -15.52 -7.23 14.58
C ALA A 280 -15.62 -5.75 14.96
N SER A 281 -16.67 -5.38 15.72
CA SER A 281 -16.89 -3.99 16.15
C SER A 281 -15.76 -3.45 17.04
N GLU A 282 -15.20 -4.29 17.93
CA GLU A 282 -14.13 -3.89 18.86
C GLU A 282 -12.87 -3.37 18.14
N LEU A 283 -12.56 -3.92 16.95
CA LEU A 283 -11.47 -3.44 16.11
C LEU A 283 -11.73 -2.00 15.67
N TRP A 284 -12.92 -1.73 15.16
CA TRP A 284 -13.28 -0.44 14.58
C TRP A 284 -13.51 0.64 15.63
N ASP A 285 -14.01 0.27 16.82
CA ASP A 285 -14.09 1.18 17.96
C ASP A 285 -12.70 1.61 18.43
N ALA A 286 -11.77 0.66 18.52
CA ALA A 286 -10.38 0.95 18.88
C ALA A 286 -9.67 1.74 17.77
N TRP A 287 -9.87 1.36 16.51
CA TRP A 287 -9.29 2.06 15.36
C TRP A 287 -9.82 3.49 15.24
N GLY A 288 -11.10 3.73 15.54
CA GLY A 288 -11.70 5.06 15.58
C GLY A 288 -11.02 6.00 16.59
N LYS A 289 -10.66 5.48 17.77
CA LYS A 289 -9.89 6.22 18.79
C LYS A 289 -8.48 6.54 18.29
N ILE A 290 -7.80 5.55 17.69
CA ILE A 290 -6.47 5.73 17.11
C ILE A 290 -6.51 6.78 15.99
N ASN A 291 -7.50 6.70 15.10
CA ASN A 291 -7.67 7.62 13.99
C ASN A 291 -7.95 9.05 14.47
N SER A 292 -8.78 9.21 15.51
CA SER A 292 -9.00 10.51 16.16
C SER A 292 -7.71 11.08 16.76
N GLY A 293 -6.88 10.22 17.38
CA GLY A 293 -5.54 10.60 17.85
C GLY A 293 -4.63 11.09 16.71
N VAL A 294 -4.62 10.40 15.56
CA VAL A 294 -3.85 10.83 14.38
C VAL A 294 -4.39 12.12 13.79
N SER A 295 -5.71 12.28 13.70
CA SER A 295 -6.35 13.51 13.23
C SER A 295 -6.03 14.71 14.11
N ALA A 296 -5.93 14.54 15.44
CA ALA A 296 -5.49 15.59 16.36
C ALA A 296 -4.03 16.03 16.10
N LEU A 297 -3.19 15.15 15.54
CA LEU A 297 -1.82 15.49 15.12
C LEU A 297 -1.76 16.22 13.77
N ALA A 298 -2.87 16.38 13.05
CA ALA A 298 -2.87 16.93 11.68
C ALA A 298 -2.14 18.28 11.54
N PRO A 299 -2.33 19.29 12.43
CA PRO A 299 -1.60 20.56 12.33
C PRO A 299 -0.09 20.38 12.49
N ILE A 300 0.34 19.49 13.39
CA ILE A 300 1.76 19.19 13.64
C ILE A 300 2.36 18.46 12.44
N LEU A 301 1.67 17.45 11.93
CA LEU A 301 2.08 16.69 10.75
C LEU A 301 2.20 17.60 9.51
N ALA A 302 1.26 18.53 9.32
CA ALA A 302 1.30 19.51 8.24
C ALA A 302 2.47 20.49 8.39
N ARG A 303 2.77 20.94 9.62
CA ARG A 303 3.92 21.78 9.90
C ARG A 303 5.24 21.05 9.63
N LEU A 304 5.37 19.81 10.10
CA LEU A 304 6.55 18.98 9.83
C LEU A 304 6.72 18.70 8.32
N ASP A 305 5.63 18.45 7.59
CA ASP A 305 5.70 18.29 6.13
C ASP A 305 6.25 19.56 5.45
N THR A 306 5.80 20.72 5.89
CA THR A 306 6.27 22.02 5.38
C THR A 306 7.72 22.28 5.72
N LEU A 307 8.14 22.06 6.97
CA LEU A 307 9.54 22.19 7.39
C LEU A 307 10.45 21.23 6.62
N ASN A 308 10.02 19.98 6.41
CA ASN A 308 10.78 19.02 5.62
C ASN A 308 10.88 19.44 4.13
N ARG A 309 9.90 20.19 3.61
CA ARG A 309 9.96 20.75 2.25
C ARG A 309 10.93 21.93 2.20
N GLU A 310 10.84 22.85 3.15
CA GLU A 310 11.73 24.02 3.28
C GLU A 310 13.19 23.58 3.45
N LEU A 311 13.46 22.63 4.36
CA LEU A 311 14.80 22.10 4.60
C LEU A 311 15.41 21.48 3.33
N ARG A 312 14.60 20.74 2.56
CA ARG A 312 15.07 20.18 1.28
C ARG A 312 15.36 21.25 0.25
N TYR A 313 14.48 22.24 0.13
CA TYR A 313 14.71 23.36 -0.78
C TYR A 313 15.99 24.11 -0.42
N ALA A 314 16.22 24.35 0.87
CA ALA A 314 17.45 24.93 1.40
C ALA A 314 18.69 24.07 1.07
N GLN A 315 18.63 22.76 1.30
CA GLN A 315 19.74 21.85 0.97
C GLN A 315 20.08 21.77 -0.52
N TRP A 316 19.09 21.99 -1.40
CA TRP A 316 19.26 21.94 -2.85
C TRP A 316 19.64 23.29 -3.49
N ASN A 317 19.40 24.41 -2.80
CA ASN A 317 19.71 25.73 -3.34
C ASN A 317 21.16 26.13 -2.97
N PRO A 318 22.07 26.30 -3.95
CA PRO A 318 23.47 26.65 -3.68
C PRO A 318 23.65 28.01 -2.98
N LEU A 319 22.63 28.88 -3.03
CA LEU A 319 22.60 30.17 -2.32
C LEU A 319 22.01 30.08 -0.90
N SER A 320 21.52 28.90 -0.48
CA SER A 320 20.88 28.72 0.82
C SER A 320 21.79 28.94 2.03
N PRO A 321 23.10 28.61 2.02
CA PRO A 321 23.98 28.96 3.14
C PRO A 321 24.04 30.48 3.33
N ILE A 322 24.07 31.24 2.23
CA ILE A 322 24.12 32.70 2.22
C ILE A 322 22.77 33.28 2.67
N ALA A 323 21.66 32.75 2.17
CA ALA A 323 20.32 33.19 2.57
C ALA A 323 20.00 32.86 4.04
N ALA A 324 20.43 31.69 4.53
CA ALA A 324 20.30 31.30 5.93
C ALA A 324 21.16 32.19 6.84
N ALA A 325 22.40 32.48 6.44
CA ALA A 325 23.27 33.43 7.14
C ALA A 325 22.68 34.85 7.17
N TRP A 326 22.11 35.32 6.05
CA TRP A 326 21.41 36.62 5.98
C TRP A 326 20.18 36.69 6.89
N THR A 327 19.42 35.60 6.99
CA THR A 327 18.23 35.53 7.84
C THR A 327 18.62 35.50 9.32
N LEU A 328 19.70 34.80 9.67
CA LEU A 328 20.28 34.79 11.01
C LEU A 328 20.82 36.18 11.39
N ALA A 329 21.55 36.82 10.48
CA ALA A 329 22.10 38.17 10.65
C ALA A 329 20.99 39.21 10.86
N ARG A 330 19.90 39.15 10.08
CA ARG A 330 18.73 40.03 10.28
C ARG A 330 18.02 39.81 11.62
N ARG A 331 18.02 38.59 12.16
CA ARG A 331 17.47 38.31 13.50
C ARG A 331 18.36 38.84 14.62
N LEU A 332 19.68 38.82 14.43
CA LEU A 332 20.65 39.37 15.39
C LEU A 332 20.67 40.90 15.37
N MET A 333 20.45 41.54 14.21
CA MET A 333 20.35 43.01 14.09
C MET A 333 19.01 43.60 14.55
N ARG A 334 18.02 42.77 14.88
CA ARG A 334 16.70 43.20 15.41
C ARG A 334 16.59 43.06 16.93
N ARG A 335 17.72 42.92 17.63
CA ARG A 335 17.79 43.00 19.10
C ARG A 335 18.29 44.38 19.52
#